data_AF-A0A7V6GKP9-F1
#
_entry.id   AF-A0A7V6GKP9-F1
#
_cell.length_a   1.000
_cell.length_b   1.000
_cell.length_c   1.000
_cell.angle_alpha   90.00
_cell.angle_beta   90.00
_cell.angle_gamma   90.00
#
_symmetry.space_group_name_H-M   'P 1'
#
loop_
_entity.id
_entity.type
_entity.pdbx_description
1 polymer ?
#
loop_
_entity_poly.entity_id
_entity_poly.type
_entity_poly.pdbx_seq_one_letter_code
_entity_poly.pdbx_strand_id
1 'polypeptide(L)' 'METIKNFFTSENFKNFWINFYNGFENVLDFIFGKIKYEPIRELLSNPWFWIIFVVLVLLSVIFRKR' A
#
# COMPACT_ATOMS: atom_id res chain seq x y z
N MET A 1 22.93 -17.25 -1.73
CA MET A 1 23.11 -16.25 -0.64
C MET A 1 23.37 -14.85 -1.20
N GLU A 2 24.05 -14.70 -2.34
CA GLU A 2 24.21 -13.41 -3.04
C GLU A 2 22.90 -12.78 -3.54
N THR A 3 21.93 -13.58 -3.97
CA THR A 3 20.62 -13.10 -4.46
C THR A 3 19.83 -12.35 -3.40
N ILE A 4 19.91 -12.80 -2.14
CA ILE A 4 19.26 -12.15 -1.00
C ILE A 4 20.00 -10.85 -0.65
N LYS A 5 21.34 -10.86 -0.72
CA LYS A 5 22.18 -9.68 -0.44
C LYS A 5 21.96 -8.57 -1.46
N ASN A 6 21.81 -8.93 -2.73
CA ASN A 6 21.44 -8.01 -3.82
C ASN A 6 19.98 -7.58 -3.76
N PHE A 7 19.11 -8.24 -2.99
CA PHE A 7 17.73 -7.78 -2.81
C PHE A 7 17.63 -6.57 -1.86
N PHE A 8 18.55 -6.49 -0.91
CA PHE A 8 18.62 -5.42 0.10
C PHE A 8 19.44 -4.19 -0.33
N THR A 9 19.97 -4.15 -1.56
CA THR A 9 20.53 -2.92 -2.09
C THR A 9 19.45 -1.85 -2.17
N SER A 10 19.79 -0.62 -1.80
CA SER A 10 18.85 0.53 -1.78
C SER A 10 18.10 0.71 -3.10
N GLU A 11 18.76 0.43 -4.21
CA GLU A 11 18.21 0.52 -5.56
C GLU A 11 17.12 -0.54 -5.83
N ASN A 12 17.35 -1.78 -5.42
CA ASN A 12 16.38 -2.86 -5.58
C ASN A 12 15.21 -2.71 -4.62
N PHE A 13 15.45 -2.21 -3.41
CA PHE A 13 14.38 -1.87 -2.47
C PHE A 13 13.50 -0.73 -3.01
N LYS A 14 14.10 0.30 -3.60
CA LYS A 14 13.35 1.40 -4.23
C LYS A 14 12.51 0.90 -5.40
N ASN A 15 13.09 0.09 -6.28
CA ASN A 15 12.36 -0.48 -7.42
C ASN A 15 11.24 -1.42 -6.96
N PHE A 16 11.50 -2.24 -5.93
CA PHE A 16 10.47 -3.07 -5.31
C PHE A 16 9.32 -2.23 -4.76
N TRP A 17 9.63 -1.17 -4.02
CA TRP A 17 8.61 -0.28 -3.45
C TRP A 17 7.79 0.43 -4.51
N ILE A 18 8.42 0.93 -5.57
CA ILE A 18 7.72 1.56 -6.70
C ILE A 18 6.80 0.55 -7.38
N ASN A 19 7.30 -0.65 -7.68
CA ASN A 19 6.50 -1.70 -8.33
C ASN A 19 5.34 -2.15 -7.44
N PHE A 20 5.57 -2.26 -6.12
CA PHE A 20 4.52 -2.57 -5.16
C PHE A 20 3.47 -1.47 -5.11
N TYR A 21 3.88 -0.20 -5.02
CA TYR A 21 2.97 0.94 -4.98
C TYR A 21 2.13 1.02 -6.26
N ASN A 22 2.76 0.93 -7.43
CA ASN A 22 2.07 0.95 -8.72
C ASN A 22 1.12 -0.27 -8.87
N GLY A 23 1.56 -1.44 -8.42
CA GLY A 23 0.72 -2.64 -8.42
C GLY A 23 -0.50 -2.47 -7.51
N PHE A 24 -0.31 -1.88 -6.33
CA PHE A 24 -1.37 -1.62 -5.37
C PHE A 24 -2.36 -0.58 -5.91
N GLU A 25 -1.89 0.52 -6.48
CA GLU A 25 -2.72 1.53 -7.14
C GLU A 25 -3.59 0.93 -8.25
N ASN A 26 -3.00 0.10 -9.12
CA ASN A 26 -3.74 -0.58 -10.18
C ASN A 26 -4.82 -1.53 -9.63
N VAL A 27 -4.55 -2.23 -8.52
CA VAL A 27 -5.55 -3.08 -7.86
C VAL A 27 -6.69 -2.25 -7.29
N LEU A 28 -6.38 -1.11 -6.66
CA LEU A 28 -7.39 -0.20 -6.13
C LEU A 28 -8.26 0.38 -7.24
N ASP A 29 -7.67 0.83 -8.34
CA ASP A 29 -8.42 1.32 -9.50
C ASP A 29 -9.25 0.24 -10.18
N PHE A 30 -8.75 -1.00 -10.23
CA PHE A 30 -9.53 -2.11 -10.77
C PHE A 30 -10.77 -2.42 -9.92
N ILE A 31 -10.64 -2.38 -8.59
CA ILE A 31 -11.72 -2.69 -7.64
C ILE A 31 -12.69 -1.51 -7.50
N PHE A 32 -12.16 -0.29 -7.31
CA PHE A 32 -12.91 0.90 -6.91
C PHE A 32 -13.14 1.88 -8.07
N GLY A 33 -12.38 1.82 -9.15
CA GLY A 33 -12.50 2.76 -10.29
C GLY A 33 -13.86 2.71 -11.00
N LYS A 34 -14.61 1.62 -10.85
CA LYS A 34 -15.99 1.47 -11.40
C LYS A 34 -17.07 2.13 -10.54
N ILE A 35 -16.71 2.69 -9.38
CA ILE A 35 -17.66 3.39 -8.51
C ILE A 35 -18.12 4.67 -9.21
N LYS A 36 -19.45 4.83 -9.32
CA LYS A 36 -20.07 6.00 -9.97
C LYS A 36 -19.95 7.28 -9.13
N TYR A 37 -19.94 7.13 -7.80
CA TYR A 37 -19.86 8.27 -6.89
C TYR A 37 -18.40 8.68 -6.72
N GLU A 38 -18.07 9.79 -7.36
CA GLU A 38 -16.70 10.30 -7.52
C GLU A 38 -15.95 10.51 -6.19
N PRO A 39 -16.55 11.09 -5.12
CA PRO A 39 -15.82 11.28 -3.87
C PRO A 39 -15.39 9.97 -3.17
N ILE A 40 -16.25 8.93 -3.22
CA ILE A 40 -15.91 7.63 -2.62
C ILE A 40 -14.88 6.91 -3.50
N ARG A 41 -15.01 7.02 -4.83
CA ARG A 41 -14.03 6.47 -5.77
C ARG A 41 -12.65 7.06 -5.48
N GLU A 42 -12.52 8.38 -5.42
CA GLU A 42 -11.24 9.05 -5.14
C GLU A 42 -10.64 8.62 -3.81
N LEU A 43 -11.46 8.51 -2.76
CA LEU A 43 -10.99 8.07 -1.45
C LEU A 43 -10.49 6.62 -1.46
N LEU A 44 -11.26 5.70 -2.07
CA LEU A 44 -10.95 4.26 -2.05
C LEU A 44 -9.88 3.86 -3.07
N SER A 45 -9.77 4.58 -4.19
CA SER A 45 -8.68 4.46 -5.16
C SER A 45 -7.36 5.01 -4.63
N ASN A 46 -7.38 5.86 -3.59
CA ASN A 46 -6.15 6.45 -3.04
C ASN A 46 -5.34 5.43 -2.23
N PRO A 47 -4.11 5.09 -2.64
CA PRO A 47 -3.24 4.16 -1.91
C PRO A 47 -2.92 4.60 -0.48
N TRP A 48 -2.78 5.92 -0.26
CA TRP A 48 -2.41 6.47 1.04
C TRP A 48 -3.50 6.29 2.10
N PHE A 49 -4.77 6.33 1.69
CA PHE A 49 -5.89 6.09 2.60
C PHE A 49 -5.75 4.72 3.27
N TRP A 50 -5.45 3.69 2.48
CA TRP A 50 -5.27 2.33 2.97
C TRP A 50 -4.00 2.15 3.81
N ILE A 51 -2.89 2.79 3.42
CA ILE A 51 -1.65 2.76 4.21
C ILE A 51 -1.89 3.34 5.62
N ILE A 52 -2.54 4.50 5.69
CA ILE A 52 -2.89 5.15 6.96
C ILE A 52 -3.85 4.27 7.76
N PHE A 53 -4.87 3.69 7.11
CA PHE A 53 -5.82 2.79 7.77
C PHE A 53 -5.12 1.57 8.39
N VAL A 54 -4.20 0.94 7.67
CA VAL A 54 -3.39 -0.17 8.19
C VAL A 54 -2.56 0.26 9.40
N VAL A 55 -1.92 1.42 9.35
CA VAL A 55 -1.15 1.96 10.49
C VAL A 55 -2.04 2.17 11.71
N LEU A 56 -3.23 2.76 11.53
CA LEU A 56 -4.18 2.97 12.62
C LEU A 56 -4.66 1.64 13.24
N VAL A 57 -4.94 0.63 12.40
CA VAL A 57 -5.29 -0.71 12.87
C VAL A 57 -4.14 -1.34 13.66
N LEU A 58 -2.91 -1.27 13.16
CA LEU A 58 -1.73 -1.79 13.87
C LEU A 58 -1.53 -1.09 15.22
N LEU A 59 -1.65 0.23 15.27
CA LEU A 59 -1.60 0.98 16.52
C LEU A 59 -2.68 0.51 17.49
N SER A 60 -3.92 0.36 17.02
CA SER A 60 -5.02 -0.13 17.86
C SER A 60 -4.74 -1.52 18.44
N VAL A 61 -4.14 -2.43 17.66
CA VAL A 61 -3.77 -3.78 18.12
C VAL A 61 -2.64 -3.73 19.14
N ILE A 62 -1.63 -2.87 18.93
CA ILE A 62 -0.50 -2.69 19.87
C ILE A 62 -0.99 -2.12 21.20
N PHE A 63 -1.80 -1.06 21.16
CA PHE A 63 -2.29 -0.40 22.37
C PHE A 63 -3.36 -1.21 23.12
N ARG A 64 -4.13 -2.07 22.44
CA ARG A 64 -5.12 -2.95 23.09
C ARG A 64 -4.50 -4.01 24.02
N LYS A 65 -3.21 -4.32 23.86
CA LYS A 65 -2.49 -5.32 24.68
C LYS A 65 -1.74 -4.72 25.89
N ARG A 66 -1.72 -3.39 26.05
CA ARG A 66 -1.21 -2.73 27.26
C ARG A 66 -2.38 -2.26 28.12
#